data_AF-A0A7W9UTJ6-F1
#
_entry.id   AF-A0A7W9UTJ6-F1
#
_cell.length_a   1.000
_cell.length_b   1.000
_cell.length_c   1.000
_cell.angle_alpha   90.00
_cell.angle_beta   90.00
_cell.angle_gamma   90.00
#
_symmetry.space_group_name_H-M   'P 1'
#
loop_
_entity.id
_entity.type
_entity.pdbx_description
1 polymer ?
#
loop_
_entity_poly.entity_id
_entity_poly.type
_entity_poly.pdbx_seq_one_letter_code
_entity_poly.pdbx_strand_id
1 'polypeptide(L)' 'MLDTTQSEAAPPKDEPRGCLFALSQPPLMIFLAVIGCLLLTAALHDLLLL' A
#
# COMPACT_ATOMS: atom_id res chain seq x y z
N MET A 1 -17.67 -13.41 -26.74
CA MET A 1 -18.87 -13.55 -25.87
C MET A 1 -18.65 -14.72 -24.94
N LEU A 2 -18.07 -14.50 -23.76
CA LEU A 2 -18.15 -15.45 -22.64
C LEU A 2 -18.88 -14.71 -21.52
N ASP A 3 -20.20 -14.85 -21.54
CA ASP A 3 -21.03 -14.59 -20.37
C ASP A 3 -21.08 -15.90 -19.59
N THR A 4 -20.80 -15.86 -18.28
CA THR A 4 -21.52 -16.62 -17.24
C THR A 4 -20.78 -16.41 -15.92
N THR A 5 -21.25 -15.40 -15.19
CA THR A 5 -21.65 -15.51 -13.78
C THR A 5 -21.31 -16.85 -13.12
N GLN A 6 -20.32 -16.87 -12.23
CA GLN A 6 -20.49 -17.58 -10.97
C GLN A 6 -19.54 -17.01 -9.91
N SER A 7 -19.99 -15.89 -9.35
CA SER A 7 -19.76 -15.59 -7.95
C SER A 7 -20.33 -16.75 -7.11
N GLU A 8 -19.61 -17.14 -6.05
CA GLU A 8 -20.05 -18.04 -4.96
C GLU A 8 -19.90 -19.56 -5.17
N ALA A 9 -18.68 -20.10 -4.93
CA ALA A 9 -18.49 -21.41 -4.29
C ALA A 9 -17.03 -21.61 -3.81
N ALA A 10 -16.85 -21.68 -2.49
CA ALA A 10 -15.70 -22.17 -1.70
C ALA A 10 -14.56 -21.19 -1.31
N PRO A 11 -14.33 -20.92 -0.01
CA PRO A 11 -13.05 -20.38 0.50
C PRO A 11 -12.10 -21.56 0.77
N PRO A 12 -10.79 -21.51 0.39
CA PRO A 12 -9.85 -20.69 1.16
C PRO A 12 -8.56 -20.20 0.40
N LYS A 13 -7.92 -19.13 0.90
CA LYS A 13 -6.46 -18.81 0.81
C LYS A 13 -5.85 -18.17 -0.46
N ASP A 14 -6.38 -17.07 -0.98
CA ASP A 14 -5.56 -16.11 -1.74
C ASP A 14 -5.87 -14.70 -1.24
N GLU A 15 -5.29 -14.38 -0.09
CA GLU A 15 -5.13 -12.99 0.35
C GLU A 15 -4.56 -12.19 -0.83
N PRO A 16 -5.07 -10.98 -1.16
CA PRO A 16 -4.59 -10.15 -2.27
C PRO A 16 -3.18 -9.62 -1.99
N ARG A 17 -2.21 -10.54 -1.92
CA ARG A 17 -0.79 -10.27 -1.79
C ARG A 17 -0.27 -9.55 -3.02
N GLY A 18 -1.01 -9.51 -4.14
CA GLY A 18 -0.62 -8.75 -5.33
C GLY A 18 -0.51 -7.24 -5.09
N CYS A 19 -1.45 -6.63 -4.37
CA CYS A 19 -1.38 -5.20 -4.03
C CYS A 19 -0.37 -4.96 -2.89
N LEU A 20 -0.36 -5.85 -1.90
CA LEU A 20 0.58 -5.80 -0.78
C LEU A 20 2.03 -6.02 -1.22
N PHE A 21 2.29 -6.81 -2.26
CA PHE A 21 3.60 -7.08 -2.87
C PHE A 21 4.00 -6.01 -3.88
N ALA A 22 3.04 -5.37 -4.57
CA ALA A 22 3.31 -4.18 -5.36
C ALA A 22 3.69 -2.98 -4.45
N LEU A 23 3.03 -2.84 -3.31
CA LEU A 23 3.35 -1.85 -2.28
C LEU A 23 4.64 -2.21 -1.51
N SER A 24 4.89 -3.50 -1.26
CA SER A 24 6.12 -3.97 -0.62
C SER A 24 7.24 -4.25 -1.61
N GLN A 25 7.11 -3.84 -2.89
CA GLN A 25 8.24 -3.82 -3.80
C GLN A 25 9.36 -3.06 -3.07
N PRO A 26 10.51 -3.71 -2.81
CA PRO A 26 11.60 -3.13 -2.05
C PRO A 26 11.94 -1.69 -2.47
N PRO A 27 11.96 -1.32 -3.77
CA PRO A 27 12.20 0.07 -4.18
C PRO A 27 11.07 1.05 -3.83
N LEU A 28 9.80 0.66 -3.96
CA LEU A 28 8.65 1.56 -3.72
C LEU A 28 8.44 1.80 -2.23
N MET A 29 8.70 0.77 -1.40
CA MET A 29 8.67 0.88 0.05
C MET A 29 9.69 1.91 0.57
N ILE A 30 10.91 1.91 0.00
CA ILE A 30 11.96 2.89 0.35
C ILE A 30 11.53 4.30 -0.05
N PHE A 31 10.96 4.45 -1.24
CA PHE A 31 10.46 5.75 -1.70
C PHE A 31 9.40 6.33 -0.74
N LEU A 32 8.42 5.51 -0.36
CA LEU A 32 7.38 5.92 0.57
C LEU A 32 7.95 6.26 1.96
N ALA A 33 8.95 5.50 2.44
CA ALA A 33 9.63 5.79 3.70
C ALA A 33 10.37 7.14 3.66
N VAL A 34 11.03 7.47 2.55
CA VAL A 34 11.73 8.76 2.36
C VAL A 34 10.74 9.92 2.40
N ILE A 35 9.65 9.84 1.63
CA ILE A 35 8.62 10.89 1.61
C ILE A 35 7.96 11.02 3.00
N GLY A 36 7.64 9.91 3.65
CA GLY A 36 7.10 9.92 5.01
C GLY A 36 8.03 10.59 6.01
N CYS A 37 9.34 10.31 5.93
CA CYS A 37 10.34 10.94 6.81
C CYS A 37 10.44 12.45 6.54
N LEU A 38 10.48 12.87 5.27
CA LEU A 38 10.50 14.28 4.89
C LEU A 38 9.27 15.03 5.41
N LEU A 39 8.07 14.44 5.25
CA LEU A 39 6.82 15.02 5.75
C LEU A 39 6.77 15.07 7.27
N LEU A 40 7.24 14.03 7.95
CA LEU A 40 7.30 13.99 9.42
C LEU A 40 8.23 15.07 9.96
N THR A 41 9.43 15.21 9.39
CA THR A 41 10.38 16.25 9.80
C THR A 41 9.83 17.64 9.52
N ALA A 42 9.15 17.85 8.38
CA ALA A 42 8.50 19.12 8.08
C ALA A 42 7.37 19.44 9.08
N ALA A 43 6.53 18.47 9.41
CA ALA A 43 5.45 18.65 10.38
C ALA A 43 5.97 18.89 11.82
N LEU A 44 7.05 18.20 12.21
CA LEU A 44 7.72 18.46 13.49
C LEU A 44 8.33 19.86 13.53
N HIS A 45 8.97 20.31 12.44
CA HIS A 45 9.46 21.68 12.34
C HIS A 45 8.34 22.68 12.43
N ASP A 46 7.25 22.50 11.68
CA ASP A 46 6.09 23.39 11.72
C ASP A 46 5.49 23.46 13.13
N LEU A 47 5.29 22.33 13.81
CA LEU A 47 4.68 22.30 15.14
C LEU A 47 5.61 22.81 16.25
N LEU A 48 6.93 22.66 16.12
CA LEU A 48 7.92 23.04 17.15
C LEU A 48 8.57 24.42 16.91
N LEU A 49 8.60 24.92 15.67
CA LEU A 49 9.12 26.25 15.32
C LEU A 49 8.02 27.31 15.13
N LEU A 50 6.75 26.96 15.33
CA LEU A 50 5.65 27.90 15.55
C LEU A 50 5.74 28.49 16.97
#